data_AF-A0AAP2HU40-F1
#
_entry.id   AF-A0AAP2HU40-F1
#
_cell.length_a   1.000
_cell.length_b   1.000
_cell.length_c   1.000
_cell.angle_alpha   90.00
_cell.angle_beta   90.00
_cell.angle_gamma   90.00
#
_symmetry.space_group_name_H-M   'P 1'
#
loop_
_entity.id
_entity.type
_entity.pdbx_description
1 polymer ?
#
loop_
_entity_poly.entity_id
_entity_poly.type
_entity_poly.pdbx_seq_one_letter_code
_entity_poly.pdbx_strand_id
1 'polypeptide(L)'
;MEIVSESLDEWLSTLKPFQRNTIKNLLQNNDGNEEKVAELWLNSFGPINTATYGGVPTSASNKNYFKSLKSELNKLICGDEDYEEEKKQILDGGHLLNVAASAKIASLLAPVIGVSISVLAPAIVLMLHVISKVSVNAYCNMVR
;
A
#
# COMPACT_ATOMS: atom_id res chain seq x y z
N MET A 1 -16.14 -6.05 4.91
CA MET A 1 -14.86 -5.94 5.64
C MET A 1 -14.84 -4.58 6.32
N GLU A 2 -14.23 -4.46 7.49
CA GLU A 2 -14.02 -3.18 8.20
C GLU A 2 -12.52 -3.00 8.48
N ILE A 3 -12.06 -1.75 8.61
CA ILE A 3 -10.67 -1.42 8.94
C ILE A 3 -10.66 -0.68 10.28
N VAL A 4 -9.72 -1.01 11.16
CA VAL A 4 -9.60 -0.33 12.46
C VAL A 4 -9.30 1.15 12.27
N SER A 5 -10.07 2.03 12.93
CA SER A 5 -9.87 3.47 12.90
C SER A 5 -8.87 3.91 13.99
N GLU A 6 -7.63 3.48 13.86
CA GLU A 6 -6.52 3.90 14.73
C GLU A 6 -5.78 5.12 14.19
N SER A 7 -5.00 5.77 15.05
CA SER A 7 -4.20 6.93 14.66
C SER A 7 -3.11 6.56 13.65
N LEU A 8 -2.69 7.52 12.82
CA LEU A 8 -1.60 7.33 11.87
C LEU A 8 -0.32 6.81 12.53
N ASP A 9 -0.01 7.26 13.75
CA ASP A 9 1.17 6.81 14.50
C ASP A 9 1.11 5.31 14.85
N GLU A 10 -0.07 4.80 15.18
CA GLU A 10 -0.29 3.36 15.40
C GLU A 10 -0.11 2.57 14.11
N TRP A 11 -0.66 3.05 13.00
CA TRP A 11 -0.45 2.43 11.68
C TRP A 11 1.02 2.38 11.30
N LEU A 12 1.75 3.48 11.51
CA LEU A 12 3.19 3.58 11.25
C LEU A 12 4.04 2.80 12.28
N SER A 13 3.46 2.34 13.40
CA SER A 13 4.17 1.61 14.45
C SER A 13 4.74 0.27 13.96
N THR A 14 4.11 -0.31 12.94
CA THR A 14 4.53 -1.57 12.29
C THR A 14 5.76 -1.42 11.40
N LEU A 15 6.05 -0.18 10.98
CA LEU A 15 7.14 0.10 10.06
C LEU A 15 8.46 0.24 10.83
N LYS A 16 9.56 -0.08 10.14
CA LYS A 16 10.90 0.12 10.67
C LYS A 16 11.13 1.61 10.96
N PRO A 17 11.94 1.97 11.98
CA PRO A 17 12.15 3.37 12.36
C PRO A 17 12.56 4.28 11.20
N PHE A 18 13.42 3.80 10.29
CA PHE A 18 13.83 4.54 9.09
C PHE A 18 12.65 4.85 8.15
N GLN A 19 11.81 3.84 7.86
CA GLN A 19 10.61 4.02 7.02
C GLN A 19 9.66 5.02 7.67
N ARG A 20 9.37 4.84 8.96
CA ARG A 20 8.49 5.74 9.73
C ARG A 20 8.97 7.19 9.69
N ASN A 21 10.25 7.44 9.99
CA ASN A 21 10.80 8.80 10.00
C ASN A 21 10.76 9.45 8.61
N THR A 22 11.04 8.67 7.58
CA THR A 22 10.99 9.17 6.20
C THR A 22 9.56 9.53 5.79
N ILE A 23 8.58 8.67 6.10
CA ILE A 23 7.16 8.93 5.82
C ILE A 23 6.65 10.14 6.59
N LYS A 24 7.00 10.28 7.88
CA LYS A 24 6.63 11.46 8.67
C LYS A 24 7.16 12.75 8.06
N ASN A 25 8.42 12.75 7.61
CA ASN A 25 9.01 13.89 6.91
C ASN A 25 8.28 14.17 5.58
N LEU A 26 7.96 13.13 4.80
CA LEU A 26 7.21 13.30 3.55
C LEU A 26 5.81 13.87 3.79
N LEU A 27 5.11 13.45 4.84
CA LEU A 27 3.80 13.98 5.23
C LEU A 27 3.88 15.45 5.62
N GLN A 28 4.88 15.84 6.41
CA GLN A 28 5.10 17.24 6.79
C GLN A 28 5.33 18.14 5.57
N ASN A 29 6.04 17.64 4.55
CA ASN A 29 6.32 18.38 3.32
C ASN A 29 5.20 18.33 2.27
N ASN A 30 4.10 17.62 2.54
CA ASN A 30 2.99 17.42 1.59
C ASN A 30 1.61 17.61 2.25
N ASP A 31 1.51 18.54 3.21
CA ASP A 31 0.25 18.93 3.87
C ASP A 31 -0.51 17.77 4.53
N GLY A 32 0.19 16.69 4.92
CA GLY A 32 -0.43 15.49 5.48
C GLY A 32 -1.19 14.63 4.46
N ASN A 33 -1.00 14.84 3.16
CA ASN A 33 -1.65 14.03 2.12
C ASN A 33 -1.02 12.62 2.02
N GLU A 34 -1.64 11.66 2.71
CA GLU A 34 -1.18 10.27 2.80
C GLU A 34 -1.17 9.55 1.44
N GLU A 35 -2.17 9.75 0.58
CA GLU A 35 -2.22 9.13 -0.75
C GLU A 35 -1.04 9.62 -1.62
N LYS A 36 -0.82 10.94 -1.64
CA LYS A 36 0.31 11.55 -2.36
C LYS A 36 1.66 11.08 -1.81
N VAL A 37 1.78 10.94 -0.48
CA VAL A 37 3.01 10.43 0.13
C VAL A 37 3.24 8.96 -0.20
N ALA A 38 2.20 8.13 -0.26
CA ALA A 38 2.32 6.74 -0.71
C ALA A 38 2.82 6.65 -2.15
N GLU A 39 2.31 7.52 -3.04
CA GLU A 39 2.79 7.63 -4.42
C GLU A 39 4.25 8.08 -4.48
N LEU A 40 4.61 9.16 -3.78
CA LEU A 40 5.99 9.68 -3.72
C LEU A 40 6.96 8.65 -3.16
N TRP A 41 6.55 7.91 -2.11
CA TRP A 41 7.35 6.85 -1.52
C TRP A 41 7.64 5.76 -2.57
N LEU A 42 6.61 5.21 -3.23
CA LEU A 42 6.83 4.16 -4.24
C LEU A 42 7.65 4.65 -5.44
N ASN A 43 7.45 5.90 -5.87
CA ASN A 43 8.23 6.48 -6.96
C ASN A 43 9.69 6.72 -6.55
N SER A 44 9.97 7.00 -5.27
CA SER A 44 11.33 7.14 -4.74
C SER A 44 12.10 5.82 -4.72
N PHE A 45 11.41 4.68 -4.69
CA PHE A 45 11.98 3.34 -4.75
C PHE A 45 11.69 2.60 -6.08
N GLY A 46 11.13 3.30 -7.08
CA GLY A 46 11.10 2.82 -8.46
C GLY A 46 12.51 2.53 -8.97
N PRO A 47 12.70 1.91 -10.15
CA PRO A 47 14.03 1.48 -10.61
C PRO A 47 15.02 2.66 -10.65
N ILE A 48 15.74 2.84 -9.55
CA ILE A 48 16.93 3.68 -9.45
C ILE A 48 17.98 2.89 -10.22
N ASN A 49 18.06 3.14 -11.52
CA ASN A 49 19.22 2.81 -12.33
C ASN A 49 19.76 1.38 -12.15
N THR A 50 18.94 0.34 -12.35
CA THR A 50 19.51 -0.88 -12.93
C THR A 50 19.74 -0.60 -14.40
N ALA A 51 20.76 0.20 -14.71
CA ALA A 51 21.34 0.20 -16.04
C ALA A 51 21.77 -1.26 -16.28
N THR A 52 21.04 -1.96 -17.14
CA THR A 52 21.49 -3.26 -17.61
C THR A 52 22.77 -2.99 -18.39
N TYR A 53 23.90 -3.56 -17.95
CA TYR A 53 25.13 -3.53 -18.74
C TYR A 53 24.81 -4.15 -20.11
N GLY A 54 24.79 -3.32 -21.16
CA GLY A 54 24.54 -3.73 -22.55
C GLY A 54 23.08 -3.85 -23.00
N GLY A 55 22.08 -3.52 -22.17
CA GLY A 55 20.67 -3.54 -22.55
C GLY A 55 20.09 -2.12 -22.64
N VAL A 56 19.08 -1.92 -23.50
CA VAL A 56 18.33 -0.66 -23.57
C VAL A 56 17.83 -0.34 -22.15
N PRO A 57 18.04 0.87 -21.61
CA PRO A 57 17.55 1.22 -20.29
C PRO A 57 16.06 0.93 -20.23
N THR A 58 15.63 0.07 -19.31
CA THR A 58 14.20 -0.12 -19.05
C THR A 58 13.60 1.09 -18.31
N SER A 59 14.18 2.28 -18.50
CA SER A 59 13.55 3.58 -18.22
C SER A 59 12.27 3.79 -19.05
N ALA A 60 11.91 2.84 -19.91
CA ALA A 60 10.71 2.82 -20.74
C ALA A 60 9.64 1.79 -20.31
N SER A 61 9.72 1.19 -19.13
CA SER A 61 8.51 0.64 -18.52
C SER A 61 7.96 1.70 -17.58
N ASN A 62 6.99 2.49 -18.06
CA ASN A 62 6.09 3.35 -17.29
C ASN A 62 5.25 2.51 -16.30
N LYS A 63 5.87 1.61 -15.53
CA LYS A 63 5.22 0.86 -14.47
C LYS A 63 4.98 1.83 -13.32
N ASN A 64 3.81 2.44 -13.34
CA ASN A 64 3.31 3.21 -12.22
C ASN A 64 2.95 2.22 -11.09
N TYR A 65 3.94 1.90 -10.25
CA TYR A 65 3.78 0.98 -9.12
C TYR A 65 2.66 1.40 -8.18
N PHE A 66 2.46 2.72 -8.03
CA PHE A 66 1.36 3.25 -7.24
C PHE A 66 0.00 2.93 -7.87
N LYS A 67 -0.15 3.08 -9.19
CA LYS A 67 -1.37 2.70 -9.91
C LYS A 67 -1.63 1.20 -9.82
N SER A 68 -0.60 0.36 -9.97
CA SER A 68 -0.72 -1.09 -9.79
C SER A 68 -1.11 -1.43 -8.36
N LEU A 69 -0.46 -0.85 -7.35
CA LEU A 69 -0.85 -1.03 -5.95
C LEU A 69 -2.30 -0.63 -5.73
N LYS A 70 -2.71 0.56 -6.19
CA LYS A 70 -4.07 1.06 -6.02
C LYS A 70 -5.08 0.12 -6.66
N SER A 71 -4.81 -0.37 -7.87
CA SER A 71 -5.66 -1.36 -8.55
C SER A 71 -5.81 -2.65 -7.75
N GLU A 72 -4.70 -3.28 -7.36
CA GLU A 72 -4.74 -4.55 -6.63
C GLU A 72 -5.31 -4.41 -5.22
N LEU A 73 -4.98 -3.32 -4.53
CA LEU A 73 -5.53 -3.03 -3.21
C LEU A 73 -7.04 -2.79 -3.28
N ASN A 74 -7.52 -2.09 -4.32
CA ASN A 74 -8.96 -1.88 -4.52
C ASN A 74 -9.69 -3.19 -4.76
N LYS A 75 -9.15 -4.08 -5.60
CA LYS A 75 -9.69 -5.42 -5.81
C LYS A 75 -9.80 -6.21 -4.50
N LEU A 76 -8.73 -6.22 -3.72
CA LEU A 76 -8.68 -6.93 -2.43
C LEU A 76 -9.71 -6.37 -1.43
N ILE A 77 -9.76 -5.04 -1.26
CA ILE A 77 -10.63 -4.38 -0.27
C ILE A 77 -12.10 -4.45 -0.69
N CYS A 78 -12.40 -4.20 -1.97
CA CYS A 78 -13.77 -4.17 -2.48
C CYS A 78 -14.34 -5.55 -2.80
N GLY A 79 -13.51 -6.61 -2.77
CA GLY A 79 -13.97 -7.99 -2.90
C GLY A 79 -14.16 -8.42 -4.35
N ASP A 80 -13.10 -8.28 -5.14
CA ASP A 80 -12.99 -8.95 -6.44
C ASP A 80 -12.87 -10.47 -6.26
N GLU A 81 -13.36 -11.25 -7.22
CA GLU A 81 -13.35 -12.72 -7.18
C GLU A 81 -11.92 -13.27 -7.11
N ASP A 82 -10.95 -12.54 -7.70
CA ASP A 82 -9.53 -12.90 -7.71
C ASP A 82 -8.92 -13.03 -6.29
N TYR A 83 -9.53 -12.42 -5.26
CA TYR A 83 -8.97 -12.32 -3.91
C TYR A 83 -9.87 -12.91 -2.81
N GLU A 84 -10.90 -13.68 -3.18
CA GLU A 84 -11.86 -14.25 -2.24
C GLU A 84 -11.22 -15.16 -1.17
N GLU A 85 -10.25 -15.98 -1.55
CA GLU A 85 -9.59 -16.92 -0.64
C GLU A 85 -8.62 -16.20 0.30
N GLU A 86 -7.84 -15.27 -0.23
CA GLU A 86 -6.87 -14.49 0.54
C GLU A 86 -7.59 -13.54 1.49
N LYS A 87 -8.72 -12.98 1.08
CA LYS A 87 -9.58 -12.19 1.97
C LYS A 87 -10.06 -13.01 3.15
N LYS A 88 -10.46 -14.27 2.93
CA LYS A 88 -10.83 -15.19 4.03
C LYS A 88 -9.64 -15.46 4.95
N GLN A 89 -8.43 -15.63 4.42
CA GLN A 89 -7.22 -15.84 5.22
C GLN A 89 -6.75 -14.61 6.01
N ILE A 90 -6.93 -13.42 5.45
CA ILE A 90 -6.59 -12.16 6.12
C ILE A 90 -7.61 -11.86 7.24
N LEU A 91 -8.87 -12.21 7.03
CA LEU A 91 -9.98 -12.06 7.98
C LEU A 91 -10.18 -13.29 8.89
N ASP A 92 -9.27 -14.25 8.87
CA ASP A 92 -9.37 -15.46 9.69
C ASP A 92 -9.26 -15.06 11.17
N GLY A 93 -10.39 -15.11 11.89
CA GLY A 93 -10.55 -14.62 13.26
C GLY A 93 -11.36 -13.32 13.43
N GLY A 94 -11.86 -12.69 12.36
CA GLY A 94 -12.78 -11.55 12.43
C GLY A 94 -12.88 -10.71 11.16
N HIS A 95 -13.97 -9.96 11.00
CA HIS A 95 -14.23 -9.12 9.83
C HIS A 95 -13.46 -7.78 9.81
N LEU A 96 -12.51 -7.60 10.75
CA LEU A 96 -11.81 -6.36 11.04
C LEU A 96 -10.33 -6.47 10.67
N LEU A 97 -9.90 -5.62 9.74
CA LEU A 97 -8.50 -5.43 9.37
C LEU A 97 -7.82 -4.53 10.41
N ASN A 98 -6.92 -5.12 11.18
CA ASN A 98 -6.07 -4.40 12.11
C ASN A 98 -4.74 -3.99 11.45
N VAL A 99 -3.99 -3.16 12.17
CA VAL A 99 -2.67 -2.69 11.75
C VAL A 99 -1.70 -3.84 11.43
N ALA A 100 -1.79 -4.99 12.11
CA ALA A 100 -0.95 -6.16 11.83
C ALA A 100 -1.28 -6.85 10.50
N ALA A 101 -2.53 -6.76 10.03
CA ALA A 101 -2.95 -7.32 8.74
C ALA A 101 -2.27 -6.62 7.54
N SER A 102 -1.81 -5.37 7.71
CA SER A 102 -1.09 -4.63 6.66
C SER A 102 0.16 -5.38 6.16
N ALA A 103 0.87 -6.09 7.03
CA ALA A 103 2.04 -6.88 6.67
C ALA A 103 1.66 -8.09 5.80
N LYS A 104 0.54 -8.76 6.11
CA LYS A 104 0.02 -9.86 5.30
C LYS A 104 -0.39 -9.38 3.91
N ILE A 105 -1.07 -8.24 3.83
CA ILE A 105 -1.46 -7.61 2.56
C ILE A 105 -0.21 -7.25 1.74
N ALA A 106 0.84 -6.72 2.39
CA ALA A 106 2.09 -6.42 1.72
C ALA A 106 2.79 -7.68 1.17
N SER A 107 2.80 -8.77 1.92
CA SER A 107 3.32 -10.06 1.46
C SER A 107 2.54 -10.63 0.27
N LEU A 108 1.21 -10.45 0.26
CA LEU A 108 0.34 -10.91 -0.83
C LEU A 108 0.55 -10.10 -2.11
N LEU A 109 0.58 -8.77 -2.01
CA LEU A 109 0.61 -7.89 -3.18
C LEU A 109 2.02 -7.66 -3.75
N ALA A 110 3.07 -7.81 -2.94
CA ALA A 110 4.46 -7.68 -3.38
C ALA A 110 4.82 -8.49 -4.65
N PRO A 111 4.54 -9.80 -4.74
CA PRO A 111 4.85 -10.57 -5.95
C PRO A 111 4.01 -10.14 -7.16
N VAL A 112 2.76 -9.73 -6.97
CA VAL A 112 1.86 -9.27 -8.05
C VAL A 112 2.36 -7.95 -8.65
N ILE A 113 2.76 -7.01 -7.79
CA ILE A 113 3.22 -5.68 -8.19
C ILE A 113 4.67 -5.73 -8.69
N GLY A 114 5.46 -6.71 -8.26
CA GLY A 114 6.87 -6.86 -8.60
C GLY A 114 7.78 -5.91 -7.82
N VAL A 115 7.43 -5.64 -6.56
CA VAL A 115 8.17 -4.74 -5.65
C VAL A 115 8.43 -5.46 -4.32
N SER A 116 9.56 -5.19 -3.69
CA SER A 116 9.88 -5.80 -2.39
C SER A 116 8.88 -5.39 -1.30
N ILE A 117 8.58 -6.31 -0.36
CA ILE A 117 7.69 -6.05 0.78
C ILE A 117 8.15 -4.83 1.59
N SER A 118 9.48 -4.63 1.73
CA SER A 118 10.05 -3.50 2.47
C SER A 118 9.77 -2.14 1.82
N VAL A 119 9.55 -2.10 0.51
CA VAL A 119 9.15 -0.90 -0.21
C VAL A 119 7.63 -0.75 -0.20
N LEU A 120 6.90 -1.86 -0.34
CA LEU A 120 5.44 -1.84 -0.48
C LEU A 120 4.69 -1.59 0.83
N ALA A 121 5.18 -2.13 1.95
CA ALA A 121 4.49 -2.06 3.24
C ALA A 121 4.15 -0.61 3.69
N PRO A 122 5.09 0.35 3.65
CA PRO A 122 4.78 1.77 3.91
C PRO A 122 3.61 2.35 3.11
N ALA A 123 3.53 2.04 1.82
CA ALA A 123 2.49 2.56 0.94
C ALA A 123 1.13 1.93 1.26
N ILE A 124 1.12 0.61 1.57
CA ILE A 124 -0.10 -0.09 2.00
C ILE A 124 -0.62 0.47 3.33
N VAL A 125 0.27 0.69 4.30
CA VAL A 125 -0.11 1.26 5.60
C VAL A 125 -0.79 2.62 5.45
N LEU A 126 -0.22 3.51 4.63
CA LEU A 126 -0.80 4.81 4.34
C LEU A 126 -2.17 4.68 3.64
N MET A 127 -2.26 3.84 2.62
CA MET A 127 -3.52 3.64 1.88
C MET A 127 -4.60 3.03 2.77
N LEU A 128 -4.28 2.03 3.60
CA LEU A 128 -5.23 1.43 4.54
C LEU A 128 -5.69 2.44 5.58
N HIS A 129 -4.82 3.32 6.06
CA HIS A 129 -5.22 4.40 6.97
C HIS A 129 -6.14 5.41 6.27
N VAL A 130 -5.88 5.81 5.02
CA VAL A 130 -6.79 6.63 4.22
C VAL A 130 -8.16 5.94 4.09
N ILE A 131 -8.17 4.66 3.75
CA ILE A 131 -9.40 3.88 3.63
C ILE A 131 -10.09 3.77 4.99
N SER A 132 -9.36 3.68 6.12
CA SER A 132 -9.95 3.61 7.47
C SER A 132 -10.68 4.90 7.90
N LYS A 133 -10.32 6.06 7.31
CA LYS A 133 -11.00 7.34 7.56
C LYS A 133 -12.38 7.40 6.90
N VAL A 134 -12.62 6.54 5.91
CA VAL A 134 -13.91 6.34 5.27
C VAL A 134 -14.40 4.92 5.60
N SER A 135 -15.68 4.61 5.45
CA SER A 135 -16.08 3.20 5.55
C SER A 135 -15.63 2.46 4.29
N VAL A 136 -15.25 1.18 4.40
CA VAL A 136 -14.89 0.35 3.24
C VAL A 136 -15.98 0.39 2.17
N ASN A 137 -17.25 0.37 2.60
CA ASN A 137 -18.39 0.46 1.70
C ASN A 137 -18.46 1.81 0.95
N ALA A 138 -18.20 2.93 1.65
CA ALA A 138 -18.16 4.25 1.02
C ALA A 138 -16.97 4.37 0.05
N TYR A 139 -15.80 3.87 0.45
CA TYR A 139 -14.61 3.84 -0.39
C TYR A 139 -14.86 3.10 -1.69
N CYS A 140 -15.41 1.88 -1.61
CA CYS A 140 -15.68 1.05 -2.79
C CYS A 140 -16.73 1.67 -3.71
N ASN A 141 -17.70 2.43 -3.18
CA ASN A 141 -18.65 3.17 -4.00
C ASN A 141 -18.03 4.39 -4.69
N MET A 142 -16.96 4.99 -4.15
CA MET A 142 -16.24 6.11 -4.80
C MET A 142 -15.25 5.65 -5.85
N VAL A 143 -14.74 4.42 -5.72
CA VAL A 143 -13.77 3.81 -6.63
C VAL A 143 -14.45 3.16 -7.85
N ARG A 144 -15.72 2.75 -7.69
CA ARG A 144 -16.56 2.13 -8.74
C ARG A 144 -17.07 3.16 -9.75
#